data_AF-A0A947GVI3-F1
#
_entry.id   AF-A0A947GVI3-F1
#
_cell.length_a   1.000
_cell.length_b   1.000
_cell.length_c   1.000
_cell.angle_alpha   90.00
_cell.angle_beta   90.00
_cell.angle_gamma   90.00
#
_symmetry.space_group_name_H-M   'P 1'
#
loop_
_entity.id
_entity.type
_entity.pdbx_description
1 polymer ?
#
loop_
_entity_poly.entity_id
_entity_poly.type
_entity_poly.pdbx_seq_one_letter_code
_entity_poly.pdbx_strand_id
1 'polypeptide(L)'
;MSDDDFFALPAFKPDEALVTLKRQLRDLKPLAERGTGFEIGGKRVIDLATDATTLTARLAKRPATSPEWQTLLLKNSADVRKCVDEVKKRLSRWEQDAE
;
A
#
# COMPACT_ATOMS: atom_id res chain seq x y z
N MET A 1 6.13 3.19 42.96
CA MET A 1 6.63 3.44 41.60
C MET A 1 6.28 2.22 40.78
N SER A 2 5.70 2.42 39.58
CA SER A 2 5.53 1.48 38.46
C SER A 2 4.09 1.46 37.94
N ASP A 3 3.83 2.19 36.85
CA ASP A 3 2.86 1.77 35.80
C ASP A 3 2.96 2.63 34.51
N ASP A 4 4.14 3.14 34.13
CA ASP A 4 4.27 4.05 32.97
C ASP A 4 4.73 3.36 31.66
N ASP A 5 4.96 2.04 31.67
CA ASP A 5 5.41 1.28 30.48
C ASP A 5 4.27 0.72 29.60
N PHE A 6 3.00 0.95 29.95
CA PHE A 6 1.86 0.31 29.28
C PHE A 6 1.35 1.05 28.01
N PHE A 7 1.89 2.24 27.71
CA PHE A 7 1.45 3.07 26.57
C PHE A 7 2.51 3.22 25.47
N ALA A 8 3.55 2.39 25.46
CA ALA A 8 4.45 2.33 24.32
C ALA A 8 3.65 1.79 23.11
N LEU A 9 3.29 2.68 22.19
CA LEU A 9 2.75 2.29 20.89
C LEU A 9 3.68 1.23 20.30
N PRO A 10 3.15 0.05 19.88
CA PRO A 10 3.99 -1.03 19.41
C PRO A 10 4.90 -0.51 18.29
N ALA A 11 6.19 -0.87 18.38
CA ALA A 11 7.15 -0.51 17.34
C ALA A 11 6.58 -0.87 15.97
N PHE A 12 6.70 0.04 15.00
CA PHE A 12 6.21 -0.21 13.66
C PHE A 12 6.94 -1.42 13.08
N LYS A 13 6.19 -2.48 12.78
CA LYS A 13 6.70 -3.71 12.18
C LYS A 13 6.34 -3.72 10.69
N PRO A 14 7.30 -3.46 9.77
CA PRO A 14 7.04 -3.38 8.35
C PRO A 14 6.40 -4.65 7.77
N ASP A 15 6.79 -5.82 8.25
CA ASP A 15 6.28 -7.11 7.78
C ASP A 15 4.81 -7.34 8.16
N GLU A 16 4.42 -7.06 9.42
CA GLU A 16 3.01 -7.14 9.84
C GLU A 16 2.16 -6.09 9.12
N ALA A 17 2.71 -4.89 8.91
CA ALA A 17 2.09 -3.83 8.14
C ALA A 17 1.90 -4.23 6.67
N LEU A 18 2.89 -4.89 6.04
CA LEU A 18 2.79 -5.40 4.68
C LEU A 18 1.67 -6.42 4.54
N VAL A 19 1.58 -7.39 5.45
CA VAL A 19 0.52 -8.42 5.43
C VAL A 19 -0.86 -7.78 5.53
N THR A 20 -1.00 -6.82 6.44
CA THR A 20 -2.25 -6.07 6.63
C THR A 20 -2.60 -5.24 5.40
N LEU A 21 -1.63 -4.53 4.82
CA LEU A 21 -1.80 -3.73 3.61
C LEU A 21 -2.20 -4.62 2.42
N LYS A 22 -1.52 -5.74 2.20
CA LYS A 22 -1.85 -6.71 1.15
C LYS A 22 -3.27 -7.24 1.29
N ARG A 23 -3.73 -7.53 2.51
CA ARG A 23 -5.13 -7.94 2.76
C ARG A 23 -6.11 -6.86 2.34
N GLN A 24 -5.91 -5.62 2.81
CA GLN A 24 -6.78 -4.50 2.48
C GLN A 24 -6.82 -4.21 0.96
N LEU A 25 -5.67 -4.31 0.28
CA LEU A 25 -5.60 -4.12 -1.17
C LEU A 25 -6.29 -5.24 -1.96
N ARG A 26 -6.22 -6.49 -1.50
CA ARG A 26 -6.98 -7.61 -2.10
C ARG A 26 -8.48 -7.43 -2.01
N ASP A 27 -8.97 -6.80 -0.95
CA ASP A 27 -10.40 -6.54 -0.78
C ASP A 27 -10.91 -5.43 -1.73
N LEU A 28 -10.00 -4.66 -2.37
CA LEU A 28 -10.35 -3.61 -3.33
C LEU A 28 -10.36 -4.16 -4.77
N LYS A 29 -11.55 -4.32 -5.34
CA LYS A 29 -11.70 -4.59 -6.78
C LYS A 29 -11.41 -3.32 -7.58
N PRO A 30 -10.82 -3.40 -8.80
CA PRO A 30 -10.44 -4.60 -9.56
C PRO A 30 -8.99 -5.08 -9.34
N LEU A 31 -8.34 -4.84 -8.19
CA LEU A 31 -6.95 -5.24 -7.97
C LEU A 31 -6.80 -6.77 -7.90
N ALA A 32 -5.77 -7.29 -8.59
CA ALA A 32 -5.32 -8.67 -8.47
C ALA A 32 -3.91 -8.71 -7.88
N GLU A 33 -3.68 -9.51 -6.84
CA GLU A 33 -2.35 -9.71 -6.27
C GLU A 33 -1.48 -10.56 -7.21
N ARG A 34 -0.27 -10.08 -7.50
CA ARG A 34 0.74 -10.80 -8.28
C ARG A 34 2.14 -10.57 -7.73
N GLY A 35 2.75 -11.61 -7.16
CA GLY A 35 4.10 -11.53 -6.59
C GLY A 35 4.22 -10.45 -5.51
N THR A 36 5.08 -9.46 -5.73
CA THR A 36 5.36 -8.38 -4.76
C THR A 36 4.38 -7.21 -4.82
N GLY A 37 3.26 -7.31 -5.54
CA GLY A 37 2.37 -6.15 -5.76
C GLY A 37 1.06 -6.51 -6.43
N PHE A 38 0.41 -5.52 -7.05
CA PHE A 38 -0.93 -5.68 -7.63
C PHE A 38 -1.02 -5.17 -9.07
N GLU A 39 -1.92 -5.78 -9.82
CA GLU A 39 -2.23 -5.46 -11.21
C GLU A 39 -3.72 -5.24 -11.45
N ILE A 40 -4.05 -4.50 -12.51
CA ILE A 40 -5.40 -4.31 -13.03
C ILE A 40 -5.37 -4.65 -14.51
N GLY A 41 -6.19 -5.61 -14.95
CA GLY A 41 -6.24 -6.03 -16.36
C GLY A 41 -4.87 -6.44 -16.92
N GLY A 42 -4.01 -7.06 -16.09
CA GLY A 42 -2.65 -7.47 -16.46
C GLY A 42 -1.59 -6.35 -16.45
N LYS A 43 -1.95 -5.12 -16.07
CA LYS A 43 -1.02 -4.00 -15.93
C LYS A 43 -0.63 -3.80 -14.47
N ARG A 44 0.68 -3.80 -14.18
CA ARG A 44 1.21 -3.54 -12.83
C ARG A 44 0.84 -2.12 -12.39
N VAL A 45 0.14 -1.99 -11.26
CA VAL A 45 -0.29 -0.69 -10.71
C VAL A 45 0.21 -0.42 -9.29
N ILE A 46 0.58 -1.46 -8.56
CA ILE A 46 1.11 -1.35 -7.19
C ILE A 46 2.32 -2.27 -7.08
N ASP A 47 3.37 -1.79 -6.43
CA ASP A 47 4.53 -2.58 -6.05
C ASP A 47 4.82 -2.33 -4.57
N LEU A 48 5.03 -3.40 -3.80
CA LEU A 48 5.28 -3.33 -2.37
C LEU A 48 6.63 -3.97 -2.09
N ALA A 49 7.47 -3.25 -1.36
CA ALA A 49 8.76 -3.73 -0.90
C ALA A 49 8.92 -3.38 0.57
N THR A 50 9.26 -4.35 1.41
CA THR A 50 9.66 -4.10 2.79
C THR A 50 11.17 -4.03 2.90
N ASP A 51 11.62 -3.21 3.83
CA ASP A 51 12.98 -3.16 4.34
C ASP A 51 12.94 -3.40 5.86
N ALA A 52 14.09 -3.51 6.51
CA ALA A 52 14.20 -3.82 7.94
C ALA A 52 13.44 -2.84 8.87
N THR A 53 13.20 -1.61 8.40
CA THR A 53 12.60 -0.55 9.22
C THR A 53 11.42 0.16 8.57
N THR A 54 11.21 -0.01 7.25
CA THR A 54 10.18 0.74 6.51
C THR A 54 9.52 -0.12 5.44
N LEU A 55 8.30 0.24 5.09
CA LEU A 55 7.56 -0.37 3.99
C LEU A 55 7.48 0.65 2.85
N THR A 56 8.00 0.30 1.69
CA THR A 56 7.94 1.12 0.48
C THR A 56 6.80 0.64 -0.41
N ALA A 57 5.85 1.53 -0.71
CA ALA A 57 4.77 1.27 -1.64
C ALA A 57 4.93 2.16 -2.87
N ARG A 58 5.11 1.55 -4.04
CA ARG A 58 5.13 2.26 -5.32
C ARG A 58 3.77 2.12 -5.97
N LEU A 59 3.13 3.25 -6.23
CA LEU A 59 1.82 3.33 -6.85
C LEU A 59 1.95 3.96 -8.22
N ALA A 60 1.46 3.29 -9.26
CA ALA A 60 1.34 3.85 -10.60
C ALA A 60 0.46 5.11 -10.55
N LYS A 61 0.71 6.11 -11.39
CA LYS A 61 -0.21 7.24 -11.55
C LYS A 61 -1.42 6.87 -12.42
N ARG A 62 -1.21 6.04 -13.44
CA ARG A 62 -2.23 5.47 -14.33
C ARG A 62 -1.88 4.03 -14.74
N PRO A 63 -2.86 3.15 -15.04
CA PRO A 63 -2.59 1.78 -15.50
C PRO A 63 -2.07 1.77 -16.95
N ALA A 64 -0.76 1.66 -17.10
CA ALA A 64 -0.06 1.59 -18.39
C ALA A 64 1.00 0.48 -18.40
N THR A 65 1.50 0.12 -19.58
CA THR A 65 2.61 -0.85 -19.73
C THR A 65 3.90 -0.34 -19.10
N SER A 66 4.13 0.97 -19.14
CA SER A 66 5.23 1.66 -18.46
C SER A 66 4.66 2.84 -17.67
N PRO A 67 4.11 2.60 -16.48
CA PRO A 67 3.45 3.64 -15.72
C PRO A 67 4.49 4.52 -15.02
N GLU A 68 4.13 5.79 -14.82
CA GLU A 68 4.85 6.64 -13.88
C GLU A 68 4.57 6.19 -12.46
N TRP A 69 5.63 5.89 -11.71
CA TRP A 69 5.54 5.43 -10.33
C TRP A 69 5.67 6.58 -9.36
N GLN A 70 4.79 6.61 -8.36
CA GLN A 70 4.96 7.41 -7.16
C GLN A 70 5.35 6.48 -6.01
N THR A 71 6.49 6.76 -5.40
CA THR A 71 6.98 6.02 -4.24
C THR A 71 6.47 6.66 -2.95
N LEU A 72 5.87 5.85 -2.08
CA LEU A 72 5.43 6.21 -0.75
C LEU A 72 6.23 5.39 0.25
N LEU A 73 6.82 6.07 1.24
CA LEU A 73 7.59 5.43 2.29
C LEU A 73 6.76 5.41 3.56
N LEU A 74 6.41 4.22 4.03
CA LEU A 74 5.52 3.98 5.15
C LEU A 74 6.37 3.61 6.36
N LYS A 75 6.41 4.50 7.36
CA LYS A 75 7.21 4.34 8.58
C LYS A 75 6.36 4.06 9.82
N ASN A 76 5.04 4.17 9.68
CA ASN A 76 4.09 4.01 10.77
C ASN A 76 2.72 3.58 10.23
N SER A 77 1.81 3.22 11.13
CA SER A 77 0.45 2.79 10.78
C SER A 77 -0.41 3.89 10.16
N ALA A 78 -0.12 5.18 10.43
CA ALA A 78 -0.85 6.28 9.81
C ALA A 78 -0.49 6.41 8.33
N ASP A 79 0.78 6.20 7.96
CA ASP A 79 1.21 6.17 6.57
C ASP A 79 0.54 5.03 5.81
N VAL A 80 0.41 3.84 6.43
CA VAL A 80 -0.29 2.69 5.83
C VAL A 80 -1.74 3.03 5.49
N ARG A 81 -2.47 3.68 6.42
CA ARG A 81 -3.85 4.12 6.16
C ARG A 81 -3.91 5.14 5.01
N LYS A 82 -3.03 6.16 5.04
CA LYS A 82 -2.93 7.15 3.95
C LYS A 82 -2.64 6.48 2.60
N CYS A 83 -1.77 5.47 2.57
CA CYS A 83 -1.48 4.70 1.36
C CYS A 83 -2.73 4.02 0.81
N VAL A 84 -3.54 3.40 1.68
CA VAL A 84 -4.78 2.73 1.29
C VAL A 84 -5.79 3.74 0.74
N ASP A 85 -5.94 4.89 1.38
CA ASP A 85 -6.83 5.96 0.92
C ASP A 85 -6.37 6.52 -0.43
N GLU A 86 -5.06 6.70 -0.63
CA GLU A 86 -4.48 7.09 -1.93
C GLU A 86 -4.70 6.03 -3.01
N VAL A 87 -4.61 4.74 -2.69
CA VAL A 87 -4.95 3.67 -3.64
C VAL A 87 -6.43 3.75 -4.02
N LYS A 88 -7.35 3.87 -3.07
CA LYS A 88 -8.79 4.00 -3.36
C LYS A 88 -9.08 5.20 -4.27
N LYS A 89 -8.49 6.36 -3.97
CA LYS A 89 -8.63 7.57 -4.80
C LYS A 89 -8.14 7.36 -6.22
N ARG A 90 -7.03 6.63 -6.40
CA ARG A 90 -6.50 6.29 -7.72
C ARG A 90 -7.37 5.28 -8.45
N LEU A 91 -7.87 4.26 -7.75
CA LEU A 91 -8.79 3.27 -8.33
C LEU A 91 -10.01 3.98 -8.92
N SER A 92 -10.69 4.83 -8.15
CA SER A 92 -11.84 5.59 -8.66
C SER A 92 -11.48 6.46 -9.86
N ARG A 93 -10.29 7.07 -9.86
CA ARG A 93 -9.80 7.84 -11.01
C ARG A 93 -9.53 6.96 -12.23
N TRP A 94 -8.95 5.80 -12.06
CA TRP A 94 -8.64 4.87 -13.15
C TRP A 94 -9.89 4.24 -13.75
N GLU A 95 -10.90 3.98 -12.92
CA GLU A 95 -12.22 3.54 -13.38
C GLU A 95 -12.88 4.61 -14.25
N GLN A 96 -12.83 5.89 -13.82
CA GLN A 96 -13.36 7.00 -14.61
C GLN A 96 -12.59 7.27 -15.92
N ASP A 97 -11.27 7.01 -15.95
CA ASP A 97 -10.45 7.16 -17.16
C ASP A 97 -10.64 5.99 -18.14
N ALA A 98 -11.22 4.87 -17.68
CA ALA A 98 -11.44 3.66 -18.48
C ALA A 98 -12.83 3.60 -19.15
N GLU A 99 -13.73 4.51 -18.80
CA GLU A 99 -15.08 4.69 -19.37
C GLU A 99 -15.10 5.81 -20.43
#